data_AF-A0A7X6XHZ7-F1
#
_entry.id   AF-A0A7X6XHZ7-F1
#
_cell.length_a   1.000
_cell.length_b   1.000
_cell.length_c   1.000
_cell.angle_alpha   90.00
_cell.angle_beta   90.00
_cell.angle_gamma   90.00
#
_symmetry.space_group_name_H-M   'P 1'
#
loop_
_entity.id
_entity.type
_entity.pdbx_description
1 polymer ?
#
loop_
_entity_poly.entity_id
_entity_poly.type
_entity_poly.pdbx_seq_one_letter_code
_entity_poly.pdbx_strand_id
1 'polypeptide(L)'
;MENKKYVEVVEFTDPVCTWCWGSEPVLRKLETRFKDQLKVKFVMGGLVKDIGDFYDSFNDIGGDAETSNTQVAAHWLEASLKHGMPVKSEGFSLFSKEHPSTYPQNIAYKAAQMEDQNLADKFMRRIREATATEAKQTNKLSVLIELAADVGLDIAKFIERFSNGSAEAAFEDDLRVMHSYGVRGFPTFLVKYGEQEILMRGYQSFDALKAVINSIAGDNINEIIPEKSEDSVLQFINKYDRVAPVEIQSAFDYSEKELESLIKNLVSKDLIKTIPAGNGMFIESINNNPLFCDSDTQVCNV
;
A
#
# COMPACT_ATOMS: atom_id res chain seq x y z
N MET A 1 0.22 31.60 -12.48
CA MET A 1 0.11 30.14 -12.30
C MET A 1 -0.78 29.96 -11.09
N GLU A 2 -2.05 29.58 -11.29
CA GLU A 2 -2.90 29.22 -10.15
C GLU A 2 -2.25 28.04 -9.44
N ASN A 3 -2.07 28.15 -8.12
CA ASN A 3 -1.64 27.03 -7.28
C ASN A 3 -2.76 25.97 -7.36
N LYS A 4 -2.64 25.00 -8.27
CA LYS A 4 -3.60 23.91 -8.43
C LYS A 4 -3.67 23.17 -7.09
N LYS A 5 -4.76 23.35 -6.35
CA LYS A 5 -5.00 22.64 -5.10
C LYS A 5 -5.38 21.20 -5.46
N TYR A 6 -4.60 20.24 -4.97
CA TYR A 6 -4.93 18.83 -5.04
C TYR A 6 -5.55 18.39 -3.71
N VAL A 7 -6.32 17.30 -3.76
CA VAL A 7 -6.78 16.61 -2.55
C VAL A 7 -5.64 15.74 -2.02
N GLU A 8 -5.37 15.85 -0.73
CA GLU A 8 -4.43 14.96 -0.05
C GLU A 8 -5.23 13.92 0.76
N VAL A 9 -5.03 12.64 0.46
CA VAL A 9 -5.55 11.53 1.26
C VAL A 9 -4.39 10.96 2.06
N VAL A 10 -4.33 11.29 3.35
CA VAL A 10 -3.31 10.76 4.26
C VAL A 10 -3.86 9.49 4.91
N GLU A 11 -3.18 8.36 4.71
CA GLU A 11 -3.43 7.12 5.44
C GLU A 11 -2.48 7.05 6.65
N PHE A 12 -3.03 7.15 7.86
CA PHE A 12 -2.35 6.69 9.06
C PHE A 12 -2.33 5.17 9.02
N THR A 13 -1.13 4.59 9.03
CA THR A 13 -0.94 3.21 8.57
C THR A 13 0.19 2.50 9.30
N ASP A 14 0.29 1.19 9.05
CA ASP A 14 1.42 0.35 9.41
C ASP A 14 1.70 -0.65 8.28
N PRO A 15 2.97 -0.96 7.94
CA PRO A 15 3.29 -1.93 6.88
C PRO A 15 2.75 -3.36 7.11
N VAL A 16 2.41 -3.72 8.34
CA VAL A 16 1.93 -5.03 8.78
C VAL A 16 0.42 -5.02 9.07
N CYS A 17 -0.24 -3.88 8.96
CA CYS A 17 -1.69 -3.80 9.13
C CYS A 17 -2.44 -4.45 7.94
N THR A 18 -3.17 -5.54 8.20
CA THR A 18 -3.89 -6.28 7.13
C THR A 18 -4.96 -5.44 6.43
N TRP A 19 -5.66 -4.58 7.17
CA TRP A 19 -6.66 -3.68 6.59
C TRP A 19 -6.05 -2.50 5.83
N CYS A 20 -4.79 -2.16 6.12
CA CYS A 20 -4.02 -1.18 5.37
C CYS A 20 -3.53 -1.79 4.05
N TRP A 21 -3.10 -3.07 4.08
CA TRP A 21 -2.89 -3.86 2.86
C TRP A 21 -4.18 -3.97 2.02
N GLY A 22 -5.31 -4.23 2.68
CA GLY A 22 -6.64 -4.23 2.06
C GLY A 22 -7.10 -2.89 1.51
N SER A 23 -6.46 -1.77 1.91
CA SER A 23 -6.79 -0.42 1.40
C SER A 23 -6.08 -0.09 0.10
N GLU A 24 -5.06 -0.85 -0.32
CA GLU A 24 -4.34 -0.65 -1.59
C GLU A 24 -5.26 -0.56 -2.82
N PRO A 25 -6.26 -1.45 -3.04
CA PRO A 25 -7.19 -1.32 -4.16
C PRO A 25 -7.99 -0.02 -4.13
N VAL A 26 -8.36 0.45 -2.95
CA VAL A 26 -9.13 1.70 -2.76
C VAL A 26 -8.26 2.91 -3.08
N LEU A 27 -7.04 2.95 -2.54
CA LEU A 27 -6.08 4.02 -2.78
C LEU A 27 -5.68 4.10 -4.25
N ARG A 28 -5.35 2.97 -4.89
CA ARG A 28 -5.02 2.94 -6.32
C ARG A 28 -6.21 3.30 -7.20
N LYS A 29 -7.44 2.97 -6.79
CA LYS A 29 -8.66 3.43 -7.47
C LYS A 29 -8.81 4.95 -7.38
N LEU A 30 -8.56 5.56 -6.22
CA LEU A 30 -8.55 7.01 -6.06
C LEU A 30 -7.51 7.66 -6.97
N GLU A 31 -6.27 7.19 -6.96
CA GLU A 31 -5.20 7.71 -7.82
C GLU A 31 -5.51 7.54 -9.32
N THR A 32 -6.14 6.43 -9.71
CA THR A 32 -6.53 6.18 -11.11
C THR A 32 -7.62 7.15 -11.56
N ARG A 33 -8.57 7.48 -10.69
CA ARG A 33 -9.74 8.27 -11.04
C ARG A 33 -9.56 9.77 -10.88
N PHE A 34 -8.76 10.20 -9.92
CA PHE A 34 -8.51 11.62 -9.69
C PHE A 34 -7.17 12.08 -10.29
N LYS A 35 -6.28 11.15 -10.65
CA LYS A 35 -4.99 11.42 -11.30
C LYS A 35 -4.20 12.51 -10.54
N ASP A 36 -3.77 13.55 -11.25
CA ASP A 36 -2.98 14.66 -10.71
C ASP A 36 -3.74 15.58 -9.74
N GLN A 37 -5.06 15.39 -9.61
CA GLN A 37 -5.90 16.13 -8.65
C GLN A 37 -5.86 15.53 -7.24
N LEU A 38 -5.26 14.36 -7.05
CA LEU A 38 -5.20 13.67 -5.76
C LEU A 38 -3.80 13.12 -5.50
N LYS A 39 -3.35 13.21 -4.25
CA LYS A 39 -2.13 12.55 -3.77
C LYS A 39 -2.44 11.73 -2.54
N VAL A 40 -1.95 10.50 -2.53
CA VAL A 40 -1.93 9.68 -1.32
C VAL A 40 -0.65 9.94 -0.56
N LYS A 41 -0.72 10.00 0.76
CA LYS A 41 0.43 10.06 1.65
C LYS A 41 0.26 9.10 2.81
N PHE A 42 1.36 8.71 3.42
CA PHE A 42 1.37 7.82 4.57
C PHE A 42 1.95 8.50 5.80
N VAL A 43 1.33 8.26 6.96
CA VAL A 43 1.87 8.59 8.28
C VAL A 43 2.06 7.28 9.03
N MET A 44 3.29 7.02 9.46
CA MET A 44 3.66 5.76 10.10
C MET A 44 3.17 5.73 11.54
N GLY A 45 2.34 4.75 11.87
CA GLY A 45 1.64 4.68 13.14
C GLY A 45 2.17 3.65 14.13
N GLY A 46 2.93 2.64 13.67
CA GLY A 46 3.47 1.59 14.53
C GLY A 46 2.39 0.77 15.25
N LEU A 47 1.84 -0.23 14.57
CA LEU A 47 0.73 -1.08 15.05
C LEU A 47 1.06 -1.81 16.35
N VAL A 48 2.24 -2.42 16.42
CA VAL A 48 2.71 -3.21 17.56
C VAL A 48 4.07 -2.69 17.98
N LYS A 49 4.14 -2.08 19.17
CA LYS A 49 5.41 -1.67 19.79
C LYS A 49 6.18 -2.88 20.31
N ASP A 50 5.51 -3.75 21.07
CA ASP A 50 6.02 -5.02 21.55
C ASP A 50 4.85 -6.00 21.63
N ILE A 51 4.95 -7.15 20.97
CA ILE A 51 3.89 -8.15 20.89
C ILE A 51 3.59 -8.79 22.25
N GLY A 52 4.58 -8.86 23.16
CA GLY A 52 4.41 -9.47 24.49
C GLY A 52 3.53 -8.65 25.42
N ASP A 53 3.47 -7.33 25.18
CA ASP A 53 2.62 -6.38 25.91
C ASP A 53 1.39 -5.96 25.08
N PHE A 54 1.25 -6.46 23.84
CA PHE A 54 0.19 -6.09 22.92
C PHE A 54 -1.06 -6.94 23.14
N TYR A 55 -2.21 -6.27 23.14
CA TYR A 55 -3.50 -6.95 23.06
C TYR A 55 -4.45 -6.14 22.17
N ASP A 56 -4.87 -6.74 21.05
CA ASP A 56 -5.97 -6.27 20.24
C ASP A 56 -7.25 -6.97 20.69
N SER A 57 -8.02 -6.31 21.57
CA SER A 57 -9.27 -6.84 22.08
C SER A 57 -10.36 -7.05 21.02
N PHE A 58 -10.26 -6.38 19.87
CA PHE A 58 -11.28 -6.47 18.82
C PHE A 58 -11.11 -7.75 17.99
N ASN A 59 -9.86 -8.13 17.75
CA ASN A 59 -9.51 -9.32 16.97
C ASN A 59 -9.00 -10.50 17.81
N ASP A 60 -8.98 -10.34 19.14
CA ASP A 60 -8.46 -11.30 20.12
C ASP A 60 -7.02 -11.74 19.82
N ILE A 61 -6.15 -10.76 19.51
CA ILE A 61 -4.74 -10.98 19.20
C ILE A 61 -3.88 -10.55 20.38
N GLY A 62 -3.07 -11.45 20.93
CA GLY A 62 -2.06 -11.16 21.94
C GLY A 62 -1.52 -12.42 22.61
N GLY A 63 -0.64 -12.22 23.59
CA GLY A 63 0.07 -13.30 24.27
C GLY A 63 1.53 -13.39 23.82
N ASP A 64 2.13 -14.58 23.88
CA ASP A 64 3.51 -14.74 23.39
C ASP A 64 3.59 -14.61 21.85
N ALA A 65 4.82 -14.48 21.35
CA ALA A 65 5.08 -14.24 19.93
C ALA A 65 4.57 -15.39 19.03
N GLU A 66 4.65 -16.65 19.47
CA GLU A 66 4.23 -17.80 18.67
C GLU A 66 2.70 -17.87 18.55
N THR A 67 2.01 -17.69 19.68
CA THR A 67 0.56 -17.60 19.75
C THR A 67 0.05 -16.43 18.90
N SER A 68 0.66 -15.26 19.06
CA SER A 68 0.29 -14.06 18.30
C SER A 68 0.51 -14.22 16.80
N ASN A 69 1.60 -14.85 16.36
CA ASN A 69 1.82 -15.14 14.94
C ASN A 69 0.69 -16.02 14.35
N THR A 70 0.25 -17.04 15.09
CA THR A 70 -0.85 -17.92 14.66
C THR A 70 -2.16 -17.14 14.54
N GLN A 71 -2.48 -16.32 15.53
CA GLN A 71 -3.69 -15.48 15.53
C GLN A 71 -3.67 -14.44 14.40
N VAL A 72 -2.53 -13.77 14.19
CA VAL A 72 -2.35 -12.80 13.09
C VAL A 72 -2.53 -13.48 11.73
N ALA A 73 -1.94 -14.66 11.52
CA ALA A 73 -2.07 -15.41 10.28
C ALA A 73 -3.53 -15.81 9.98
N ALA A 74 -4.28 -16.23 11.01
CA ALA A 74 -5.71 -16.52 10.88
C ALA A 74 -6.52 -15.25 10.56
N HIS A 75 -6.28 -14.16 11.29
CA HIS A 75 -6.95 -12.88 11.07
C HIS A 75 -6.71 -12.31 9.67
N TRP A 76 -5.48 -12.43 9.16
CA TRP A 76 -5.13 -12.00 7.81
C TRP A 76 -5.88 -12.79 6.74
N LEU A 77 -6.01 -14.11 6.92
CA LEU A 77 -6.79 -14.93 5.99
C LEU A 77 -8.26 -14.52 5.98
N GLU A 78 -8.86 -14.28 7.15
CA GLU A 78 -10.24 -13.79 7.25
C GLU A 78 -10.42 -12.41 6.63
N ALA A 79 -9.47 -11.49 6.83
CA ALA A 79 -9.48 -10.16 6.23
C ALA A 79 -9.34 -10.24 4.71
N SER A 80 -8.44 -11.10 4.21
CA SER A 80 -8.22 -11.34 2.78
C SER A 80 -9.48 -11.80 2.06
N LEU A 81 -10.29 -12.66 2.69
CA LEU A 81 -11.60 -13.06 2.15
C LEU A 81 -12.60 -11.90 2.01
N LYS A 82 -12.38 -10.77 2.71
CA LYS A 82 -13.23 -9.58 2.67
C LYS A 82 -12.70 -8.53 1.68
N HIS A 83 -11.41 -8.20 1.73
CA HIS A 83 -10.82 -7.15 0.88
C HIS A 83 -10.18 -7.68 -0.42
N GLY A 84 -10.04 -8.99 -0.60
CA GLY A 84 -9.60 -9.63 -1.84
C GLY A 84 -8.10 -9.54 -2.16
N MET A 85 -7.29 -8.92 -1.28
CA MET A 85 -5.84 -8.85 -1.48
C MET A 85 -5.19 -10.14 -0.97
N PRO A 86 -4.20 -10.69 -1.68
CA PRO A 86 -3.59 -11.97 -1.34
C PRO A 86 -2.86 -11.91 0.01
N VAL A 87 -2.91 -13.02 0.75
CA VAL A 87 -2.12 -13.24 1.97
C VAL A 87 -1.63 -14.68 2.04
N LYS A 88 -0.46 -14.90 2.63
CA LYS A 88 0.13 -16.20 2.91
C LYS A 88 0.17 -16.42 4.42
N SER A 89 -0.73 -17.27 4.91
CA SER A 89 -0.78 -17.67 6.32
C SER A 89 0.24 -18.76 6.65
N GLU A 90 0.52 -19.66 5.70
CA GLU A 90 1.48 -20.75 5.90
C GLU A 90 2.91 -20.21 6.07
N GLY A 91 3.55 -20.61 7.17
CA GLY A 91 4.91 -20.19 7.50
C GLY A 91 5.02 -18.75 8.01
N PHE A 92 3.90 -18.08 8.31
CA PHE A 92 3.90 -16.74 8.88
C PHE A 92 4.58 -16.76 10.27
N SER A 93 5.67 -16.02 10.40
CA SER A 93 6.44 -15.90 11.64
C SER A 93 7.12 -14.53 11.67
N LEU A 94 6.36 -13.50 12.01
CA LEU A 94 6.87 -12.14 12.07
C LEU A 94 7.50 -11.85 13.44
N PHE A 95 6.79 -12.19 14.50
CA PHE A 95 7.22 -11.88 15.85
C PHE A 95 8.11 -12.98 16.43
N SER A 96 9.18 -12.59 17.11
CA SER A 96 9.99 -13.45 17.98
C SER A 96 10.40 -12.67 19.23
N LYS A 97 11.08 -13.33 20.16
CA LYS A 97 11.64 -12.67 21.34
C LYS A 97 12.64 -11.56 20.96
N GLU A 98 13.43 -11.79 19.93
CA GLU A 98 14.43 -10.85 19.40
C GLU A 98 13.79 -9.77 18.52
N HIS A 99 12.64 -10.06 17.91
CA HIS A 99 11.92 -9.16 17.02
C HIS A 99 10.43 -9.06 17.41
N PRO A 100 10.09 -8.40 18.52
CA PRO A 100 8.72 -8.34 19.02
C PRO A 100 7.88 -7.20 18.41
N SER A 101 8.42 -6.42 17.47
CA SER A 101 7.86 -5.14 17.06
C SER A 101 7.58 -5.03 15.55
N THR A 102 6.69 -4.11 15.20
CA THR A 102 6.44 -3.60 13.83
C THR A 102 7.13 -2.26 13.57
N TYR A 103 7.73 -1.64 14.60
CA TYR A 103 8.39 -0.34 14.47
C TYR A 103 9.58 -0.36 13.49
N PRO A 104 10.40 -1.43 13.39
CA PRO A 104 11.49 -1.47 12.41
C PRO A 104 11.04 -1.23 10.97
N GLN A 105 9.88 -1.75 10.56
CA GLN A 105 9.34 -1.51 9.22
C GLN A 105 8.91 -0.05 9.02
N ASN A 106 8.30 0.55 10.04
CA ASN A 106 7.87 1.96 10.02
C ASN A 106 9.09 2.89 9.93
N ILE A 107 10.11 2.66 10.76
CA ILE A 107 11.38 3.41 10.73
C ILE A 107 12.08 3.22 9.39
N ALA A 108 12.08 2.02 8.83
CA ALA A 108 12.64 1.75 7.50
C ALA A 108 11.93 2.54 6.40
N TYR A 109 10.60 2.64 6.44
CA TYR A 109 9.89 3.52 5.50
C TYR A 109 10.35 4.98 5.62
N LYS A 110 10.53 5.50 6.84
CA LYS A 110 11.06 6.86 7.04
C LYS A 110 12.48 7.01 6.51
N ALA A 111 13.34 6.02 6.69
CA ALA A 111 14.69 6.01 6.11
C ALA A 111 14.64 6.11 4.57
N ALA A 112 13.77 5.35 3.92
CA ALA A 112 13.56 5.44 2.48
C ALA A 112 12.98 6.80 2.06
N GLN A 113 12.00 7.33 2.81
CA GLN A 113 11.34 8.61 2.55
C GLN A 113 12.31 9.79 2.60
N MET A 114 13.30 9.75 3.48
CA MET A 114 14.35 10.77 3.56
C MET A 114 15.26 10.80 2.32
N GLU A 115 15.35 9.70 1.59
CA GLU A 115 16.19 9.59 0.38
C GLU A 115 15.41 9.92 -0.89
N ASP A 116 14.23 9.29 -1.08
CA ASP A 116 13.35 9.58 -2.21
C ASP A 116 11.91 9.14 -1.90
N GLN A 117 10.95 10.06 -2.05
CA GLN A 117 9.54 9.78 -1.74
C GLN A 117 8.92 8.72 -2.67
N ASN A 118 9.24 8.73 -3.97
CA ASN A 118 8.67 7.76 -4.92
C ASN A 118 9.22 6.36 -4.64
N LEU A 119 10.52 6.25 -4.35
CA LEU A 119 11.12 4.98 -3.96
C LEU A 119 10.62 4.51 -2.59
N ALA A 120 10.33 5.42 -1.66
CA ALA A 120 9.71 5.08 -0.38
C ALA A 120 8.32 4.47 -0.55
N ASP A 121 7.50 5.00 -1.46
CA ASP A 121 6.17 4.46 -1.72
C ASP A 121 6.23 3.08 -2.39
N LYS A 122 7.19 2.87 -3.31
CA LYS A 122 7.52 1.52 -3.82
C LYS A 122 8.00 0.60 -2.72
N PHE A 123 8.83 1.11 -1.79
CA PHE A 123 9.35 0.34 -0.66
C PHE A 123 8.26 -0.08 0.32
N MET A 124 7.31 0.81 0.64
CA MET A 124 6.12 0.52 1.45
C MET A 124 5.35 -0.65 0.83
N ARG A 125 5.05 -0.56 -0.47
CA ARG A 125 4.40 -1.63 -1.22
C ARG A 125 5.19 -2.94 -1.13
N ARG A 126 6.51 -2.89 -1.33
CA ARG A 126 7.39 -4.06 -1.27
C ARG A 126 7.42 -4.71 0.12
N ILE A 127 7.44 -3.93 1.20
CA ILE A 127 7.35 -4.44 2.59
C ILE A 127 6.00 -5.13 2.81
N ARG A 128 4.89 -4.49 2.41
CA ARG A 128 3.54 -5.06 2.53
C ARG A 128 3.48 -6.40 1.79
N GLU A 129 3.97 -6.47 0.57
CA GLU A 129 4.03 -7.71 -0.23
C GLU A 129 4.90 -8.81 0.41
N ALA A 130 6.10 -8.46 0.87
CA ALA A 130 7.01 -9.39 1.55
C ALA A 130 6.37 -9.99 2.81
N THR A 131 5.68 -9.16 3.58
CA THR A 131 5.04 -9.59 4.83
C THR A 131 3.76 -10.38 4.53
N ALA A 132 2.85 -9.78 3.75
CA ALA A 132 1.52 -10.32 3.44
C ALA A 132 1.57 -11.58 2.61
N THR A 133 2.40 -11.64 1.56
CA THR A 133 2.28 -12.67 0.51
C THR A 133 3.46 -13.64 0.46
N GLU A 134 4.62 -13.24 0.98
CA GLU A 134 5.84 -14.07 0.99
C GLU A 134 6.11 -14.69 2.37
N ALA A 135 5.39 -14.24 3.42
CA ALA A 135 5.61 -14.61 4.82
C ALA A 135 7.04 -14.32 5.31
N LYS A 136 7.70 -13.29 4.76
CA LYS A 136 9.03 -12.86 5.22
C LYS A 136 8.93 -12.16 6.57
N GLN A 137 9.92 -12.40 7.43
CA GLN A 137 10.06 -11.71 8.71
C GLN A 137 10.64 -10.30 8.50
N THR A 138 9.78 -9.36 8.10
CA THR A 138 10.17 -8.01 7.66
C THR A 138 10.57 -7.06 8.78
N ASN A 139 10.45 -7.44 10.06
CA ASN A 139 11.00 -6.67 11.19
C ASN A 139 12.50 -6.92 11.42
N LYS A 140 13.16 -7.71 10.56
CA LYS A 140 14.62 -7.86 10.51
C LYS A 140 15.23 -6.82 9.56
N LEU A 141 16.25 -6.10 10.04
CA LEU A 141 16.98 -5.12 9.22
C LEU A 141 17.59 -5.74 7.97
N SER A 142 18.13 -6.97 8.03
CA SER A 142 18.68 -7.65 6.85
C SER A 142 17.64 -7.84 5.74
N VAL A 143 16.41 -8.22 6.12
CA VAL A 143 15.29 -8.35 5.17
C VAL A 143 14.91 -6.98 4.63
N LEU A 144 14.83 -5.95 5.47
CA LEU A 144 14.50 -4.59 5.03
C LEU A 144 15.53 -4.02 4.04
N ILE A 145 16.83 -4.33 4.22
CA ILE A 145 17.89 -3.96 3.28
C ILE A 145 17.71 -4.65 1.92
N GLU A 146 17.39 -5.95 1.91
CA GLU A 146 17.08 -6.67 0.66
C GLU A 146 15.90 -6.04 -0.07
N LEU A 147 14.81 -5.74 0.65
CA LEU A 147 13.62 -5.12 0.08
C LEU A 147 13.87 -3.69 -0.41
N ALA A 148 14.77 -2.95 0.24
CA ALA A 148 15.18 -1.62 -0.19
C ALA A 148 15.97 -1.69 -1.50
N ALA A 149 16.80 -2.73 -1.66
CA ALA A 149 17.55 -2.97 -2.89
C ALA A 149 16.62 -3.37 -4.04
N ASP A 150 15.60 -4.20 -3.77
CA ASP A 150 14.58 -4.61 -4.77
C ASP A 150 13.90 -3.40 -5.44
N VAL A 151 13.72 -2.29 -4.71
CA VAL A 151 13.07 -1.08 -5.24
C VAL A 151 14.06 0.00 -5.73
N GLY A 152 15.36 -0.26 -5.66
CA GLY A 152 16.40 0.63 -6.19
C GLY A 152 16.86 1.76 -5.27
N LEU A 153 16.65 1.65 -3.95
CA LEU A 153 17.20 2.61 -2.99
C LEU A 153 18.74 2.51 -2.91
N ASP A 154 19.40 3.64 -2.64
CA ASP A 154 20.82 3.66 -2.28
C ASP A 154 20.99 3.01 -0.90
N ILE A 155 21.51 1.80 -0.88
CA ILE A 155 21.61 0.98 0.34
C ILE A 155 22.56 1.58 1.37
N ALA A 156 23.64 2.25 0.93
CA ALA A 156 24.56 2.88 1.87
C ALA A 156 23.84 4.01 2.63
N LYS A 157 23.12 4.86 1.90
CA LYS A 157 22.35 5.96 2.51
C LYS A 157 21.16 5.45 3.32
N PHE A 158 20.43 4.46 2.84
CA PHE A 158 19.33 3.83 3.57
C PHE A 158 19.80 3.31 4.93
N ILE A 159 20.91 2.55 4.96
CA ILE A 159 21.49 2.03 6.21
C ILE A 159 21.96 3.17 7.11
N GLU A 160 22.57 4.21 6.54
CA GLU A 160 22.99 5.39 7.28
C GLU A 160 21.80 6.06 7.98
N ARG A 161 20.72 6.37 7.25
CA ARG A 161 19.49 6.98 7.80
C ARG A 161 18.82 6.13 8.86
N PHE A 162 18.76 4.82 8.62
CA PHE A 162 18.18 3.87 9.56
C PHE A 162 18.99 3.82 10.87
N SER A 163 20.32 3.84 10.78
CA SER A 163 21.21 3.59 11.92
C SER A 163 21.62 4.83 12.70
N ASN A 164 21.58 6.01 12.08
CA ASN A 164 22.02 7.26 12.71
C ASN A 164 20.94 7.96 13.57
N GLY A 165 19.76 7.34 13.74
CA GLY A 165 18.64 7.84 14.54
C GLY A 165 17.75 8.87 13.83
N SER A 166 18.08 9.32 12.62
CA SER A 166 17.27 10.31 11.91
C SER A 166 15.92 9.75 11.43
N ALA A 167 15.91 8.50 10.93
CA ALA A 167 14.66 7.84 10.56
C ALA A 167 13.76 7.53 11.77
N GLU A 168 14.36 7.18 12.91
CA GLU A 168 13.63 6.95 14.16
C GLU A 168 13.00 8.25 14.67
N ALA A 169 13.74 9.36 14.66
CA ALA A 169 13.19 10.67 15.00
C ALA A 169 12.01 11.06 14.07
N ALA A 170 12.14 10.82 12.76
CA ALA A 170 11.07 11.07 11.81
C ALA A 170 9.85 10.16 12.03
N PHE A 171 10.04 8.94 12.52
CA PHE A 171 8.94 8.07 12.91
C PHE A 171 8.26 8.55 14.20
N GLU A 172 9.03 8.99 15.20
CA GLU A 172 8.48 9.61 16.42
C GLU A 172 7.70 10.89 16.11
N ASP A 173 8.08 11.64 15.08
CA ASP A 173 7.30 12.79 14.57
C ASP A 173 5.94 12.32 14.03
N ASP A 174 5.90 11.26 13.23
CA ASP A 174 4.66 10.66 12.72
C ASP A 174 3.76 10.17 13.86
N LEU A 175 4.33 9.55 14.91
CA LEU A 175 3.58 9.15 16.11
C LEU A 175 2.96 10.38 16.81
N ARG A 176 3.70 11.48 16.93
CA ARG A 176 3.15 12.73 17.52
C ARG A 176 2.02 13.31 16.66
N VAL A 177 2.15 13.30 15.34
CA VAL A 177 1.08 13.73 14.43
C VAL A 177 -0.15 12.85 14.62
N MET A 178 0.02 11.53 14.60
CA MET A 178 -1.05 10.55 14.85
C MET A 178 -1.77 10.82 16.18
N HIS A 179 -1.02 11.06 17.26
CA HIS A 179 -1.57 11.40 18.56
C HIS A 179 -2.32 12.73 18.57
N SER A 180 -1.85 13.76 17.85
CA SER A 180 -2.55 15.05 17.76
C SER A 180 -3.90 14.96 17.05
N TYR A 181 -4.03 14.06 16.06
CA TYR A 181 -5.31 13.75 15.41
C TYR A 181 -6.17 12.75 16.23
N GLY A 182 -5.66 12.29 17.38
CA GLY A 182 -6.35 11.32 18.24
C GLY A 182 -6.59 9.97 17.54
N VAL A 183 -5.72 9.59 16.60
CA VAL A 183 -5.79 8.30 15.89
C VAL A 183 -5.32 7.18 16.84
N ARG A 184 -6.06 6.05 16.84
CA ARG A 184 -5.84 4.91 17.76
C ARG A 184 -5.92 3.55 17.07
N GLY A 185 -6.08 3.52 15.75
CA GLY A 185 -6.28 2.30 15.00
C GLY A 185 -6.05 2.53 13.52
N PHE A 186 -5.70 1.46 12.82
CA PHE A 186 -5.29 1.50 11.43
C PHE A 186 -6.19 0.62 10.55
N PRO A 187 -6.44 1.01 9.30
CA PRO A 187 -6.11 2.33 8.74
C PRO A 187 -7.01 3.42 9.35
N THR A 188 -6.53 4.67 9.32
CA THR A 188 -7.36 5.86 9.50
C THR A 188 -6.99 6.85 8.40
N PHE A 189 -7.97 7.52 7.81
CA PHE A 189 -7.74 8.44 6.69
C PHE A 189 -8.00 9.88 7.11
N LEU A 190 -7.16 10.80 6.67
CA LEU A 190 -7.39 12.24 6.75
C LEU A 190 -7.43 12.79 5.32
N VAL A 191 -8.59 13.28 4.91
CA VAL A 191 -8.78 13.88 3.58
C VAL A 191 -8.67 15.39 3.74
N LYS A 192 -7.79 16.02 2.96
CA LYS A 192 -7.49 17.46 3.05
C LYS A 192 -7.68 18.15 1.71
N TYR A 193 -8.23 19.36 1.74
CA TYR A 193 -8.32 20.25 0.60
C TYR A 193 -8.31 21.72 1.06
N GLY A 194 -7.23 22.45 0.74
CA GLY A 194 -7.04 23.81 1.29
C GLY A 194 -6.93 23.80 2.81
N GLU A 195 -7.81 24.52 3.49
CA GLU A 195 -7.89 24.58 4.96
C GLU A 195 -8.85 23.53 5.57
N GLN A 196 -9.57 22.80 4.71
CA GLN A 196 -10.52 21.78 5.16
C GLN A 196 -9.83 20.44 5.34
N GLU A 197 -10.16 19.76 6.43
CA GLU A 197 -9.71 18.40 6.72
C GLU A 197 -10.82 17.58 7.38
N ILE A 198 -10.96 16.31 6.99
CA ILE A 198 -11.93 15.37 7.56
C ILE A 198 -11.22 14.06 7.89
N LEU A 199 -11.34 13.62 9.15
CA LEU A 199 -10.79 12.37 9.67
C LEU A 199 -11.82 11.24 9.61
N MET A 200 -11.45 10.10 9.04
CA MET A 200 -12.28 8.91 8.86
C MET A 200 -11.57 7.69 9.47
N ARG A 201 -12.15 7.12 10.53
CA ARG A 201 -11.52 6.03 11.30
C ARG A 201 -11.86 4.66 10.73
N GLY A 202 -10.88 3.77 10.69
CA GLY A 202 -11.03 2.42 10.17
C GLY A 202 -11.02 2.36 8.64
N TYR A 203 -11.09 1.14 8.12
CA TYR A 203 -11.17 0.87 6.69
C TYR A 203 -12.32 1.65 6.02
N GLN A 204 -12.05 2.28 4.89
CA GLN A 204 -13.03 3.05 4.12
C GLN A 204 -13.20 2.48 2.72
N SER A 205 -14.44 2.42 2.25
CA SER A 205 -14.71 2.14 0.84
C SER A 205 -14.34 3.34 -0.03
N PHE A 206 -14.18 3.08 -1.33
CA PHE A 206 -14.01 4.15 -2.32
C PHE A 206 -15.14 5.17 -2.27
N ASP A 207 -16.40 4.73 -2.18
CA ASP A 207 -17.55 5.63 -2.16
C ASP A 207 -17.57 6.53 -0.92
N ALA A 208 -17.14 6.02 0.24
CA ALA A 208 -17.04 6.80 1.46
C ALA A 208 -15.97 7.89 1.34
N LEU A 209 -14.77 7.53 0.86
CA LEU A 209 -13.69 8.50 0.61
C LEU A 209 -14.12 9.52 -0.46
N LYS A 210 -14.70 9.07 -1.57
CA LYS A 210 -15.23 9.94 -2.63
C LYS A 210 -16.27 10.92 -2.10
N ALA A 211 -17.18 10.49 -1.23
CA ALA A 211 -18.19 11.38 -0.65
C ALA A 211 -17.57 12.51 0.18
N VAL A 212 -16.53 12.20 0.97
CA VAL A 212 -15.77 13.20 1.74
C VAL A 212 -14.96 14.11 0.82
N ILE A 213 -14.31 13.53 -0.19
CA ILE A 213 -13.56 14.28 -1.21
C ILE A 213 -14.48 15.31 -1.89
N ASN A 214 -15.68 14.90 -2.32
CA ASN A 214 -16.66 15.79 -2.92
C ASN A 214 -17.19 16.85 -1.95
N SER A 215 -17.32 16.54 -0.65
CA SER A 215 -17.84 17.50 0.32
C SER A 215 -16.87 18.64 0.63
N ILE A 216 -15.56 18.39 0.55
CA ILE A 216 -14.53 19.41 0.85
C ILE A 216 -13.97 20.11 -0.40
N ALA A 217 -13.92 19.42 -1.54
CA ALA A 217 -13.35 19.97 -2.75
C ALA A 217 -14.42 20.46 -3.75
N GLY A 218 -15.66 19.97 -3.65
CA GLY A 218 -16.76 20.35 -4.54
C GLY A 218 -16.39 20.17 -6.02
N ASP A 219 -16.80 21.12 -6.86
CA ASP A 219 -16.55 21.10 -8.31
C ASP A 219 -15.09 21.39 -8.71
N ASN A 220 -14.19 21.62 -7.74
CA ASN A 220 -12.77 21.88 -8.03
C ASN A 220 -11.99 20.62 -8.42
N ILE A 221 -12.61 19.45 -8.25
CA ILE A 221 -12.05 18.16 -8.62
C ILE A 221 -13.08 17.35 -9.40
N ASN A 222 -12.61 16.52 -10.32
CA ASN A 222 -13.48 15.69 -11.13
C ASN A 222 -12.96 14.26 -11.17
N GLU A 223 -13.88 13.31 -10.92
CA GLU A 223 -13.63 11.88 -11.10
C GLU A 223 -13.56 11.55 -12.59
N ILE A 224 -12.51 10.85 -13.00
CA ILE A 224 -12.32 10.32 -14.34
C ILE A 224 -12.64 8.84 -14.30
N ILE A 225 -13.58 8.40 -15.15
CA ILE A 225 -13.84 6.97 -15.33
C ILE A 225 -12.83 6.44 -16.35
N PRO A 226 -11.90 5.55 -15.95
CA PRO A 226 -10.93 4.99 -16.88
C PRO A 226 -11.62 4.07 -17.90
N GLU A 227 -11.09 4.02 -19.11
CA GLU A 227 -11.59 3.12 -20.14
C GLU A 227 -11.31 1.65 -19.76
N LYS A 228 -12.29 0.78 -19.97
CA LYS A 228 -12.16 -0.68 -19.83
C LYS A 228 -11.52 -1.30 -21.07
N SER A 229 -10.27 -0.96 -21.37
CA SER A 229 -9.50 -1.49 -22.51
C SER A 229 -8.26 -2.28 -22.08
N GLU A 230 -7.77 -3.17 -22.95
CA GLU A 230 -6.53 -3.93 -22.73
C GLU A 230 -5.35 -2.97 -22.47
N ASP A 231 -5.23 -1.92 -23.28
CA ASP A 231 -4.17 -0.92 -23.18
C ASP A 231 -4.20 -0.20 -21.83
N SER A 232 -5.39 0.24 -21.37
CA SER A 232 -5.52 0.93 -20.09
C SER A 232 -5.14 0.03 -18.90
N VAL A 233 -5.51 -1.25 -18.97
CA VAL A 233 -5.16 -2.23 -17.92
C VAL A 233 -3.67 -2.55 -17.94
N LEU A 234 -3.05 -2.69 -19.12
CA LEU A 234 -1.60 -2.88 -19.23
C LEU A 234 -0.82 -1.67 -18.72
N GLN A 235 -1.27 -0.45 -19.02
CA GLN A 235 -0.69 0.78 -18.46
C GLN A 235 -0.80 0.81 -16.92
N PHE A 236 -1.94 0.39 -16.38
CA PHE A 236 -2.12 0.28 -14.92
C PHE A 236 -1.16 -0.76 -14.30
N ILE A 237 -1.01 -1.93 -14.91
CA ILE A 237 -0.07 -2.97 -14.44
C ILE A 237 1.37 -2.44 -14.49
N ASN A 238 1.78 -1.84 -15.61
CA ASN A 238 3.12 -1.28 -15.79
C ASN A 238 3.42 -0.14 -14.79
N LYS A 239 2.43 0.71 -14.49
CA LYS A 239 2.61 1.81 -13.51
C LYS A 239 3.00 1.27 -12.13
N TYR A 240 2.42 0.14 -11.72
CA TYR A 240 2.58 -0.41 -10.39
C TYR A 240 3.52 -1.62 -10.32
N ASP A 241 4.16 -1.97 -11.44
CA ASP A 241 5.05 -3.12 -11.65
C ASP A 241 4.31 -4.48 -11.51
N ARG A 242 3.53 -4.68 -10.44
CA ARG A 242 2.71 -5.87 -10.15
C ARG A 242 1.44 -5.50 -9.37
N VAL A 243 0.34 -6.18 -9.70
CA VAL A 243 -0.99 -5.89 -9.11
C VAL A 243 -1.77 -7.18 -8.82
N ALA A 244 -2.61 -7.17 -7.78
CA ALA A 244 -3.59 -8.21 -7.52
C ALA A 244 -4.85 -7.98 -8.38
N PRO A 245 -5.60 -9.04 -8.76
CA PRO A 245 -6.81 -8.91 -9.55
C PRO A 245 -7.82 -7.89 -8.98
N VAL A 246 -8.01 -7.86 -7.65
CA VAL A 246 -8.93 -6.92 -6.98
C VAL A 246 -8.55 -5.44 -7.19
N GLU A 247 -7.27 -5.14 -7.45
CA GLU A 247 -6.81 -3.78 -7.73
C GLU A 247 -7.25 -3.32 -9.11
N ILE A 248 -7.14 -4.18 -10.13
CA ILE A 248 -7.67 -3.94 -11.48
C ILE A 248 -9.20 -3.85 -11.41
N GLN A 249 -9.83 -4.79 -10.70
CA GLN A 249 -11.27 -4.82 -10.53
C GLN A 249 -11.79 -3.50 -9.97
N SER A 250 -11.15 -3.02 -8.89
CA SER A 250 -11.51 -1.80 -8.20
C SER A 250 -11.28 -0.56 -9.07
N ALA A 251 -10.12 -0.44 -9.70
CA ALA A 251 -9.76 0.73 -10.51
C ALA A 251 -10.73 0.96 -11.68
N PHE A 252 -11.08 -0.13 -12.38
CA PHE A 252 -11.85 -0.08 -13.63
C PHE A 252 -13.33 -0.47 -13.49
N ASP A 253 -13.82 -0.83 -12.30
CA ASP A 253 -15.17 -1.37 -12.05
C ASP A 253 -15.49 -2.61 -12.89
N TYR A 254 -14.53 -3.52 -13.09
CA TYR A 254 -14.82 -4.80 -13.72
C TYR A 254 -15.67 -5.69 -12.79
N SER A 255 -16.64 -6.41 -13.35
CA SER A 255 -17.19 -7.59 -12.70
C SER A 255 -16.16 -8.72 -12.70
N GLU A 256 -16.32 -9.68 -11.79
CA GLU A 256 -15.43 -10.85 -11.70
C GLU A 256 -15.31 -11.60 -13.03
N LYS A 257 -16.44 -11.84 -13.72
CA LYS A 257 -16.47 -12.52 -15.02
C LYS A 257 -15.76 -11.75 -16.13
N GLU A 258 -15.94 -10.43 -16.19
CA GLU A 258 -15.24 -9.60 -17.18
C GLU A 258 -13.74 -9.63 -16.94
N LEU A 259 -13.30 -9.49 -15.68
CA LEU A 259 -11.89 -9.51 -15.31
C LEU A 259 -11.25 -10.86 -15.61
N GLU A 260 -11.90 -11.97 -15.28
CA GLU A 260 -11.41 -13.30 -15.62
C GLU A 260 -11.21 -13.48 -17.12
N SER A 261 -12.18 -13.02 -17.92
CA SER A 261 -12.10 -13.10 -19.38
C SER A 261 -10.96 -12.24 -19.92
N LEU A 262 -10.78 -11.04 -19.38
CA LEU A 262 -9.68 -10.14 -19.74
C LEU A 262 -8.32 -10.76 -19.41
N ILE A 263 -8.13 -11.27 -18.19
CA ILE A 263 -6.87 -11.89 -17.77
C ILE A 263 -6.55 -13.09 -18.66
N LYS A 264 -7.51 -13.99 -18.92
CA LYS A 264 -7.32 -15.15 -19.81
C LYS A 264 -6.87 -14.71 -21.20
N ASN A 265 -7.49 -13.67 -21.75
CA ASN A 265 -7.14 -13.12 -23.06
C ASN A 265 -5.72 -12.52 -23.07
N LEU A 266 -5.38 -11.66 -22.10
CA LEU A 266 -4.04 -11.06 -22.01
C LEU A 266 -2.93 -12.10 -21.79
N VAL A 267 -3.18 -13.16 -21.02
CA VAL A 267 -2.27 -14.29 -20.86
C VAL A 267 -2.12 -15.05 -22.19
N SER A 268 -3.21 -15.30 -22.92
CA SER A 268 -3.15 -16.00 -24.22
C SER A 268 -2.40 -15.23 -25.32
N LYS A 269 -2.24 -13.92 -25.12
CA LYS A 269 -1.48 -13.00 -25.99
C LYS A 269 -0.04 -12.80 -25.52
N ASP A 270 0.40 -13.49 -24.46
CA ASP A 270 1.71 -13.31 -23.83
C ASP A 270 2.02 -11.86 -23.41
N LEU A 271 0.98 -11.09 -23.04
CA LEU A 271 1.13 -9.69 -22.59
C LEU A 271 1.36 -9.59 -21.08
N ILE A 272 0.77 -10.52 -20.32
CA ILE A 272 0.90 -10.60 -18.86
C ILE A 272 1.20 -12.04 -18.44
N LYS A 273 1.81 -12.17 -17.26
CA LYS A 273 1.94 -13.44 -16.53
C LYS A 273 1.25 -13.32 -15.18
N THR A 274 0.88 -14.47 -14.64
CA THR A 274 0.30 -14.59 -13.30
C THR A 274 1.29 -15.29 -12.37
N ILE A 275 1.39 -14.80 -11.14
CA ILE A 275 2.34 -15.28 -10.14
C ILE A 275 1.56 -15.65 -8.88
N PRO A 276 1.61 -16.92 -8.43
CA PRO A 276 0.98 -17.32 -7.18
C PRO A 276 1.47 -16.49 -5.99
N ALA A 277 0.54 -16.06 -5.14
CA ALA A 277 0.84 -15.22 -3.97
C ALA A 277 -0.11 -15.57 -2.83
N GLY A 278 0.33 -16.41 -1.89
CA GLY A 278 -0.51 -16.88 -0.79
C GLY A 278 -1.80 -17.55 -1.27
N ASN A 279 -2.94 -17.07 -0.79
CA ASN A 279 -4.29 -17.51 -1.19
C ASN A 279 -4.80 -16.86 -2.50
N GLY A 280 -3.96 -16.09 -3.20
CA GLY A 280 -4.31 -15.42 -4.45
C GLY A 280 -3.14 -15.38 -5.42
N MET A 281 -3.03 -14.28 -6.17
CA MET A 281 -2.04 -14.11 -7.23
C MET A 281 -1.72 -12.63 -7.47
N PHE A 282 -0.54 -12.38 -8.02
CA PHE A 282 -0.20 -11.14 -8.68
C PHE A 282 -0.22 -11.31 -10.21
N ILE A 283 -0.38 -10.18 -10.89
CA ILE A 283 -0.32 -10.03 -12.33
C ILE A 283 0.82 -9.06 -12.63
N GLU A 284 1.68 -9.45 -13.56
CA GLU A 284 2.83 -8.66 -14.03
C GLU A 284 2.80 -8.59 -15.55
N SER A 285 3.29 -7.49 -16.12
CA SER A 285 3.59 -7.41 -17.54
C SER A 285 4.77 -8.33 -17.87
N ILE A 286 4.73 -9.01 -19.02
CA ILE A 286 5.86 -9.81 -19.50
C ILE A 286 6.94 -8.90 -20.13
N ASN A 287 6.53 -7.77 -20.71
CA ASN A 287 7.42 -6.82 -21.36
C ASN A 287 7.53 -5.57 -20.49
N ASN A 288 8.51 -5.53 -19.60
CA ASN A 288 8.85 -4.33 -18.80
C ASN A 288 9.38 -3.14 -19.64
N ASN A 289 9.34 -3.22 -20.97
CA ASN A 289 9.45 -2.05 -21.85
C ASN A 289 8.08 -1.76 -22.46
N PRO A 290 7.29 -0.84 -21.90
CA PRO A 290 6.25 -0.21 -22.67
C PRO A 290 6.98 0.62 -23.73
N LEU A 291 6.63 0.41 -25.00
CA LEU A 291 6.69 1.51 -25.97
C LEU A 291 5.87 2.66 -25.36
N PHE A 292 6.55 3.61 -24.72
CA PHE A 292 5.92 4.82 -24.23
C PHE A 292 5.71 5.71 -25.43
N CYS A 293 4.52 5.63 -26.01
CA CYS A 293 4.06 6.60 -26.99
C CYS A 293 3.32 7.70 -26.25
N ASP A 294 3.94 8.87 -26.19
CA ASP A 294 3.28 10.09 -25.72
C ASP A 294 2.28 10.54 -26.81
N SER A 295 1.00 10.59 -26.46
CA SER A 295 -0.09 10.94 -27.37
C SER A 295 -0.04 12.40 -27.84
N ASP A 296 0.63 13.27 -27.09
CA ASP A 296 0.77 14.69 -27.41
C ASP A 296 1.98 14.94 -28.33
N THR A 297 3.02 14.10 -28.24
CA THR A 297 4.26 14.27 -29.02
C THR A 297 4.43 13.26 -30.16
N GLN A 298 3.62 12.18 -30.21
CA GLN A 298 3.74 11.06 -31.17
C GLN A 298 5.12 10.39 -31.19
N VAL A 299 5.92 10.57 -30.14
CA VAL A 299 7.22 9.92 -30.00
C VAL A 299 7.05 8.67 -29.17
N CYS A 300 7.45 7.53 -29.74
CA CYS A 300 7.54 6.26 -29.03
C CYS A 300 9.00 6.00 -28.68
N ASN A 301 9.31 5.90 -27.38
CA ASN A 301 10.64 5.50 -26.91
C ASN A 301 10.68 4.00 -26.61
N VAL A 302 11.82 3.37 -26.92
CA VAL A 302 12.13 1.96 -26.68
C VAL A 302 12.73 1.77 -25.29
#